data_AF-A0A3M1TKD4-F1
#
_entry.id   AF-A0A3M1TKD4-F1
#
_cell.length_a   1.000
_cell.length_b   1.000
_cell.length_c   1.000
_cell.angle_alpha   90.00
_cell.angle_beta   90.00
_cell.angle_gamma   90.00
#
_symmetry.space_group_name_H-M   'P 1'
#
loop_
_entity.id
_entity.type
_entity.pdbx_description
1 polymer ?
#
loop_
_entity_poly.entity_id
_entity_poly.type
_entity_poly.pdbx_seq_one_letter_code
_entity_poly.pdbx_strand_id
1 'polypeptide(L)'
;MPTPGLLRRLLKWLLPPGRVAVFYAIEQHNGERRVAASLICRQGKRGGVDLITTDAYLGDEGLDVDCWREDLTRVDAWITEHVGRIHLACYGELSALLELVASGLDLDLLARLVEEGRVVLTHRPLWLRVLLSPRFRPLLSGSMRRLMG
;
A
#
# COMPACT_ATOMS: atom_id res chain seq x y z
N MET A 1 -5.22 10.59 16.33
CA MET A 1 -5.32 9.13 16.07
C MET A 1 -6.32 8.92 14.94
N PRO A 2 -5.96 8.27 13.83
CA PRO A 2 -6.92 7.99 12.76
C PRO A 2 -8.03 7.09 13.32
N THR A 3 -9.27 7.52 13.16
CA THR A 3 -10.44 6.77 13.64
C THR A 3 -10.44 5.39 12.98
N PRO A 4 -10.69 4.28 13.71
CA PRO A 4 -10.76 2.92 13.15
C PRO A 4 -11.70 2.80 11.92
N GLY A 5 -12.67 3.71 11.80
CA GLY A 5 -13.56 3.79 10.65
C GLY A 5 -12.91 4.28 9.35
N LEU A 6 -11.85 5.10 9.40
CA LEU A 6 -11.21 5.66 8.21
C LEU A 6 -10.46 4.59 7.43
N LEU A 7 -9.61 3.79 8.10
CA LEU A 7 -8.87 2.70 7.48
C LEU A 7 -9.83 1.66 6.88
N ARG A 8 -10.90 1.31 7.60
CA ARG A 8 -11.92 0.39 7.09
C ARG A 8 -12.66 0.95 5.87
N ARG A 9 -12.97 2.25 5.84
CA ARG A 9 -13.59 2.92 4.68
C ARG A 9 -12.65 2.97 3.49
N LEU A 10 -11.39 3.32 3.72
CA LEU A 10 -10.33 3.27 2.70
C LEU A 10 -10.18 1.88 2.12
N LEU A 11 -9.99 0.86 2.96
CA LEU A 11 -9.84 -0.52 2.49
C LEU A 11 -11.08 -1.01 1.75
N LYS A 12 -12.29 -0.60 2.15
CA LYS A 12 -13.51 -0.92 1.40
C LYS A 12 -13.56 -0.30 0.01
N TRP A 13 -13.06 0.92 -0.14
CA TRP A 13 -13.04 1.64 -1.41
C TRP A 13 -11.89 1.18 -2.30
N LEU A 14 -10.75 0.87 -1.69
CA LEU A 14 -9.51 0.45 -2.34
C LEU A 14 -9.50 -1.02 -2.73
N LEU A 15 -10.26 -1.89 -2.06
CA LEU A 15 -10.16 -3.33 -2.22
C LEU A 15 -11.50 -3.95 -2.62
N PRO A 16 -11.64 -4.46 -3.85
CA PRO A 16 -12.83 -5.22 -4.26
C PRO A 16 -12.96 -6.56 -3.51
N PRO A 17 -14.16 -7.16 -3.46
CA PRO A 17 -14.37 -8.42 -2.76
C PRO A 17 -13.48 -9.54 -3.28
N GLY A 18 -12.86 -10.30 -2.36
CA GLY A 18 -11.97 -11.41 -2.70
C GLY A 18 -10.60 -11.01 -3.25
N ARG A 19 -10.29 -9.71 -3.33
CA ARG A 19 -8.96 -9.22 -3.75
C ARG A 19 -8.02 -9.06 -2.57
N VAL A 20 -6.73 -9.22 -2.85
CA VAL A 20 -5.65 -9.11 -1.87
C VAL A 20 -5.07 -7.69 -1.91
N ALA A 21 -4.85 -7.11 -0.73
CA ALA A 21 -4.03 -5.93 -0.53
C ALA A 21 -2.81 -6.27 0.32
N VAL A 22 -1.68 -5.70 -0.05
CA VAL A 22 -0.41 -5.84 0.67
C VAL A 22 0.02 -4.46 1.15
N PHE A 23 0.27 -4.34 2.45
CA PHE A 23 0.84 -3.15 3.06
C PHE A 23 2.07 -3.54 3.85
N TYR A 24 3.17 -2.88 3.58
CA TYR A 24 4.45 -3.18 4.18
C TYR A 24 5.19 -1.89 4.51
N ALA A 25 5.50 -1.71 5.79
CA ALA A 25 6.18 -0.55 6.32
C ALA A 25 7.53 -0.95 6.89
N ILE A 26 8.58 -0.29 6.44
CA ILE A 26 9.95 -0.50 6.91
C ILE A 26 10.47 0.73 7.65
N GLU A 27 11.36 0.52 8.60
CA GLU A 27 12.16 1.57 9.20
C GLU A 27 13.65 1.29 8.96
N GLN A 28 14.45 2.35 8.87
CA GLN A 28 15.90 2.23 8.98
C GLN A 28 16.31 2.46 10.43
N HIS A 29 17.05 1.50 10.98
CA HIS A 29 17.61 1.58 12.31
C HIS A 29 19.09 1.19 12.23
N ASN A 30 20.00 2.13 12.52
CA ASN A 30 21.46 1.92 12.47
C ASN A 30 21.99 1.33 11.14
N GLY A 31 21.39 1.73 10.00
CA GLY A 31 21.77 1.22 8.68
C GLY A 31 21.12 -0.12 8.31
N GLU A 32 20.44 -0.78 9.25
CA GLU A 32 19.65 -1.98 9.00
C GLU A 32 18.20 -1.61 8.66
N ARG A 33 17.57 -2.36 7.76
CA ARG A 33 16.14 -2.26 7.51
C ARG A 33 15.39 -3.20 8.45
N ARG A 34 14.34 -2.70 9.07
CA ARG A 34 13.45 -3.50 9.94
C ARG A 34 12.01 -3.34 9.50
N VAL A 35 11.23 -4.40 9.69
CA VAL A 35 9.81 -4.37 9.43
C VAL A 35 9.11 -3.73 10.61
N ALA A 36 8.52 -2.56 10.38
CA ALA A 36 7.72 -1.88 11.39
C ALA A 36 6.28 -2.42 11.43
N ALA A 37 5.74 -2.74 10.25
CA ALA A 37 4.43 -3.37 10.12
C ALA A 37 4.31 -4.07 8.77
N SER A 38 3.64 -5.21 8.75
CA SER A 38 3.28 -5.92 7.52
C SER A 38 1.86 -6.47 7.63
N LEU A 39 1.09 -6.31 6.57
CA LEU A 39 -0.30 -6.74 6.50
C LEU A 39 -0.60 -7.24 5.09
N ILE A 40 -0.90 -8.53 4.97
CA ILE A 40 -1.47 -9.11 3.75
C ILE A 40 -2.90 -9.48 4.06
N CYS A 41 -3.83 -8.74 3.47
CA CYS A 41 -5.24 -8.84 3.80
C CYS A 41 -6.11 -9.01 2.56
N ARG A 42 -7.31 -9.54 2.77
CA ARG A 42 -8.30 -9.71 1.72
C ARG A 42 -9.63 -9.16 2.17
N GLN A 43 -10.37 -8.55 1.24
CA GLN A 43 -11.73 -8.17 1.55
C GLN A 43 -12.63 -9.41 1.60
N GLY A 44 -13.16 -9.71 2.78
CA GLY A 44 -14.09 -10.81 3.01
C GLY A 44 -15.46 -10.54 2.39
N LYS A 45 -16.21 -11.60 2.10
CA LYS A 45 -17.52 -11.53 1.40
C LYS A 45 -18.57 -10.67 2.12
N ARG A 46 -18.43 -10.47 3.43
CA ARG A 46 -19.33 -9.63 4.26
C ARG A 46 -18.83 -8.21 4.46
N GLY A 47 -17.85 -7.76 3.66
CA GLY A 47 -17.25 -6.42 3.77
C GLY A 47 -16.37 -6.23 5.00
N GLY A 48 -15.90 -7.34 5.60
CA GLY A 48 -14.78 -7.36 6.55
C GLY A 48 -13.44 -7.37 5.83
N VAL A 49 -12.36 -7.12 6.58
CA VAL A 49 -10.98 -7.30 6.09
C VAL A 49 -10.41 -8.48 6.87
N ASP A 50 -10.11 -9.55 6.15
CA ASP A 50 -9.51 -10.76 6.70
C ASP A 50 -7.99 -10.60 6.59
N LEU A 51 -7.28 -10.60 7.72
CA LEU A 51 -5.82 -10.72 7.72
C LEU A 51 -5.48 -12.16 7.29
N ILE A 52 -4.70 -12.32 6.23
CA ILE A 52 -4.29 -13.63 5.73
C ILE A 52 -2.95 -14.03 6.34
N THR A 53 -1.95 -13.16 6.21
CA THR A 53 -0.59 -13.43 6.72
C THR A 53 0.18 -12.12 6.93
N THR A 54 1.40 -12.24 7.46
CA THR A 54 2.36 -11.15 7.73
C THR A 54 3.75 -11.51 7.20
N ASP A 55 4.69 -10.58 7.29
CA ASP A 55 6.09 -10.77 6.89
C ASP A 55 6.76 -11.92 7.64
N ALA A 56 6.42 -12.16 8.91
CA ALA A 56 7.03 -13.22 9.70
C ALA A 56 6.89 -14.59 9.02
N TYR A 57 5.70 -14.88 8.48
CA TYR A 57 5.45 -16.10 7.72
C TYR A 57 6.21 -16.13 6.39
N LEU A 58 6.37 -14.97 5.74
CA LEU A 58 7.07 -14.87 4.46
C LEU A 58 8.59 -14.92 4.61
N GLY A 59 9.12 -14.50 5.76
CA GLY A 59 10.53 -14.63 6.10
C GLY A 59 10.98 -16.09 6.12
N ASP A 60 10.13 -16.99 6.63
CA ASP A 60 10.40 -18.44 6.62
C ASP A 60 10.51 -19.02 5.20
N GLU A 61 9.93 -18.36 4.21
CA GLU A 61 9.98 -18.70 2.77
C GLU A 61 11.13 -17.99 2.03
N GLY A 62 12.00 -17.28 2.76
CA GLY A 62 13.10 -16.50 2.20
C GLY A 62 12.64 -15.26 1.43
N LEU A 63 11.51 -14.66 1.84
CA LEU A 63 10.94 -13.40 1.33
C LEU A 63 10.98 -12.32 2.42
N ASP A 64 12.18 -12.11 2.97
CA ASP A 64 12.47 -11.10 3.99
C ASP A 64 12.42 -9.67 3.44
N VAL A 65 12.62 -8.69 4.34
CA VAL A 65 12.55 -7.25 4.07
C VAL A 65 13.36 -6.78 2.86
N ASP A 66 14.51 -7.39 2.60
CA ASP A 66 15.37 -7.00 1.48
C ASP A 66 14.81 -7.54 0.15
N CYS A 67 14.27 -8.76 0.17
CA CYS A 67 13.58 -9.32 -0.99
C CYS A 67 12.42 -8.44 -1.49
N TRP A 68 11.67 -7.77 -0.59
CA TRP A 68 10.58 -6.85 -0.97
C TRP A 68 11.06 -5.64 -1.76
N ARG A 69 12.30 -5.20 -1.58
CA ARG A 69 12.84 -4.03 -2.28
C ARG A 69 13.62 -4.42 -3.52
N GLU A 70 14.34 -5.54 -3.47
CA GLU A 70 15.28 -5.97 -4.51
C GLU A 70 14.64 -6.89 -5.55
N ASP A 71 13.75 -7.80 -5.13
CA ASP A 71 13.07 -8.76 -6.01
C ASP A 71 11.57 -8.83 -5.70
N LEU A 72 10.93 -7.70 -5.96
CA LEU A 72 9.50 -7.52 -5.76
C LEU A 72 8.68 -8.45 -6.69
N THR A 73 9.25 -8.87 -7.81
CA THR A 73 8.60 -9.81 -8.75
C THR A 73 8.44 -11.19 -8.11
N ARG A 74 9.49 -11.69 -7.43
CA ARG A 74 9.43 -12.96 -6.71
C ARG A 74 8.39 -12.92 -5.59
N VAL A 75 8.35 -11.83 -4.83
CA VAL A 75 7.36 -11.68 -3.75
C VAL A 75 5.93 -11.64 -4.30
N ASP A 76 5.71 -10.87 -5.37
CA ASP A 76 4.40 -10.77 -6.02
C ASP A 76 3.93 -12.13 -6.59
N ALA A 77 4.84 -12.92 -7.16
CA ALA A 77 4.54 -14.25 -7.66
C ALA A 77 4.12 -15.20 -6.54
N TRP A 78 4.89 -15.24 -5.45
CA TRP A 78 4.58 -16.10 -4.30
C TRP A 78 3.22 -15.75 -3.69
N ILE A 79 2.95 -14.46 -3.45
CA ILE A 79 1.66 -14.01 -2.90
C ILE A 79 0.51 -14.36 -3.85
N THR A 80 0.71 -14.16 -5.16
CA THR A 80 -0.34 -14.49 -6.14
C THR A 80 -0.67 -15.98 -6.14
N GLU A 81 0.33 -16.84 -6.00
CA GLU A 81 0.17 -18.30 -5.97
C GLU A 81 -0.47 -18.81 -4.67
N HIS A 82 -0.03 -18.32 -3.51
CA HIS A 82 -0.40 -18.89 -2.21
C HIS A 82 -1.54 -18.15 -1.51
N VAL A 83 -1.69 -16.84 -1.75
CA VAL A 83 -2.67 -15.97 -1.10
C VAL A 83 -3.79 -15.61 -2.06
N GLY A 84 -3.42 -15.26 -3.30
CA GLY A 84 -4.31 -14.91 -4.38
C GLY A 84 -3.96 -13.58 -5.06
N ARG A 85 -4.73 -13.24 -6.10
CA ARG A 85 -4.42 -12.11 -6.97
C ARG A 85 -4.42 -10.76 -6.23
N ILE A 86 -3.26 -10.13 -6.23
CA ILE A 86 -3.00 -8.80 -5.67
C ILE A 86 -3.76 -7.74 -6.48
N HIS A 87 -4.41 -6.82 -5.77
CA HIS A 87 -5.08 -5.66 -6.36
C HIS A 87 -4.38 -4.36 -6.00
N LEU A 88 -3.87 -4.28 -4.77
CA LEU A 88 -3.08 -3.16 -4.27
C LEU A 88 -1.87 -3.69 -3.52
N ALA A 89 -0.69 -3.15 -3.83
CA ALA A 89 0.52 -3.42 -3.08
C ALA A 89 1.26 -2.11 -2.79
N CYS A 90 1.54 -1.86 -1.51
CA CYS A 90 2.22 -0.67 -1.03
C CYS A 90 3.37 -1.07 -0.09
N TYR A 91 4.58 -0.74 -0.52
CA TYR A 91 5.81 -0.93 0.24
C TYR A 91 6.39 0.44 0.51
N GLY A 92 6.73 0.78 1.74
CA GLY A 92 7.27 2.11 1.98
C GLY A 92 7.96 2.27 3.32
N GLU A 93 8.74 3.33 3.40
CA GLU A 93 9.29 3.79 4.67
C GLU A 93 8.17 4.22 5.61
N LEU A 94 8.23 3.78 6.87
CA LEU A 94 7.24 4.10 7.90
C LEU A 94 7.08 5.63 8.03
N SER A 95 8.18 6.38 8.01
CA SER A 95 8.15 7.84 8.08
C SER A 95 7.38 8.47 6.91
N ALA A 96 7.58 7.98 5.68
CA ALA A 96 6.84 8.44 4.50
C ALA A 96 5.35 8.10 4.59
N LEU A 97 5.02 6.90 5.07
CA LEU A 97 3.63 6.48 5.25
C LEU A 97 2.92 7.29 6.34
N LEU A 98 3.62 7.62 7.43
CA LEU A 98 3.10 8.48 8.49
C LEU A 98 2.90 9.92 8.00
N GLU A 99 3.83 10.47 7.22
CA GLU A 99 3.71 11.78 6.58
C GLU A 99 2.46 11.84 5.71
N LEU A 100 2.23 10.80 4.90
CA LEU A 100 1.05 10.69 4.03
C LEU A 100 -0.27 10.57 4.81
N VAL A 101 -0.29 9.82 5.90
CA VAL A 101 -1.49 9.72 6.76
C VAL A 101 -1.76 11.06 7.44
N ALA A 102 -0.71 11.74 7.91
CA ALA A 102 -0.83 13.04 8.57
C ALA A 102 -1.31 14.14 7.62
N SER A 103 -0.99 14.05 6.32
CA SER A 103 -1.49 14.99 5.30
C SER A 103 -2.96 14.78 4.93
N GLY A 104 -3.61 13.72 5.44
CA GLY A 104 -4.95 13.34 5.02
C GLY A 104 -4.99 12.63 3.67
N LEU A 105 -3.90 11.93 3.31
CA LEU A 105 -3.72 11.24 2.03
C LEU A 105 -3.63 12.19 0.82
N ASP A 106 -2.82 13.22 0.95
CA ASP A 106 -2.48 14.12 -0.17
C ASP A 106 -1.83 13.32 -1.32
N LEU A 107 -2.47 13.35 -2.49
CA LEU A 107 -2.05 12.63 -3.68
C LEU A 107 -0.76 13.21 -4.29
N ASP A 108 -0.52 14.51 -4.15
CA ASP A 108 0.71 15.15 -4.64
C ASP A 108 1.90 14.71 -3.78
N LEU A 109 1.70 14.64 -2.46
CA LEU A 109 2.68 14.07 -1.54
C LEU A 109 2.94 12.59 -1.86
N LEU A 110 1.89 11.78 -2.01
CA LEU A 110 2.07 10.35 -2.36
C LEU A 110 2.87 10.20 -3.66
N ALA A 111 2.57 11.01 -4.67
CA ALA A 111 3.28 10.91 -5.93
C ALA A 111 4.76 11.31 -5.81
N ARG A 112 5.08 12.35 -5.04
CA ARG A 112 6.46 12.72 -4.70
C ARG A 112 7.20 11.59 -3.99
N LEU A 113 6.59 10.99 -2.97
CA LEU A 113 7.19 9.87 -2.22
C LEU A 113 7.43 8.63 -3.10
N VAL A 114 6.59 8.42 -4.11
CA VAL A 114 6.78 7.37 -5.12
C VAL A 114 7.94 7.68 -6.06
N GLU A 115 8.05 8.93 -6.51
CA GLU A 115 9.17 9.39 -7.36
C GLU A 115 10.51 9.30 -6.61
N GLU A 116 10.52 9.59 -5.31
CA GLU A 116 11.69 9.46 -4.43
C GLU A 116 12.04 7.99 -4.10
N GLY A 117 11.19 7.02 -4.46
CA GLY A 117 11.39 5.60 -4.12
C GLY A 117 11.25 5.29 -2.62
N ARG A 118 10.67 6.21 -1.85
CA ARG A 118 10.33 6.01 -0.43
C ARG A 118 9.02 5.23 -0.27
N VAL A 119 8.19 5.24 -1.31
CA VAL A 119 6.99 4.41 -1.45
C VAL A 119 7.02 3.71 -2.82
N VAL A 120 6.79 2.41 -2.84
CA VAL A 120 6.67 1.59 -4.05
C VAL A 120 5.25 1.06 -4.14
N LEU A 121 4.64 1.26 -5.31
CA LEU A 121 3.30 0.79 -5.62
C LEU A 121 3.34 -0.09 -6.88
N THR A 122 3.33 -1.41 -6.73
CA THR A 122 3.54 -2.37 -7.85
C THR A 122 2.24 -2.80 -8.50
N HIS A 123 1.25 -3.16 -7.70
CA HIS A 123 -0.11 -3.43 -8.16
C HIS A 123 -0.96 -2.21 -7.88
N ARG A 124 -1.11 -1.34 -8.87
CA ARG A 124 -1.98 -0.16 -8.76
C ARG A 124 -3.21 -0.33 -9.64
N PRO A 125 -4.41 -0.22 -9.08
CA PRO A 125 -5.63 -0.11 -9.88
C PRO A 125 -5.51 1.04 -10.88
N LEU A 126 -6.15 0.91 -12.05
CA LEU A 126 -6.07 1.92 -13.12
C LEU A 126 -6.41 3.34 -12.64
N TRP A 127 -7.42 3.47 -11.78
CA TRP A 127 -7.82 4.76 -11.21
C TRP A 127 -6.66 5.41 -10.43
N LEU A 128 -5.92 4.65 -9.62
CA LEU A 128 -4.80 5.16 -8.84
C LEU A 128 -3.62 5.54 -9.74
N ARG A 129 -3.38 4.76 -10.81
CA ARG A 129 -2.38 5.10 -11.82
C ARG A 129 -2.69 6.43 -12.51
N VAL A 130 -3.96 6.67 -12.82
CA VAL A 130 -4.42 7.93 -13.42
C VAL A 130 -4.25 9.08 -12.44
N LEU A 131 -4.69 8.93 -11.18
CA LEU A 131 -4.58 9.98 -10.16
C LEU A 131 -3.13 10.40 -9.90
N LEU A 132 -2.19 9.45 -9.88
CA LEU A 132 -0.78 9.72 -9.60
C LEU A 132 0.01 10.19 -10.83
N SER A 133 -0.55 10.05 -12.03
CA SER A 133 0.14 10.39 -13.27
C SER A 133 0.25 11.92 -13.43
N PRO A 134 1.47 12.46 -13.67
CA PRO A 134 1.70 13.89 -13.85
C PRO A 134 0.81 14.53 -14.92
N ARG A 135 0.45 13.75 -15.96
CA ARG A 135 -0.43 14.21 -17.05
C ARG A 135 -1.87 14.53 -16.61
N PHE A 136 -2.36 13.94 -15.52
CA PHE A 136 -3.75 14.09 -15.08
C PHE A 136 -3.88 14.90 -13.78
N ARG A 137 -2.78 15.20 -13.07
CA ARG A 137 -2.79 16.07 -11.87
C ARG A 137 -3.48 17.44 -12.08
N PRO A 138 -3.28 18.15 -13.20
CA PRO A 138 -3.93 19.46 -13.41
C PRO A 138 -5.47 19.40 -13.48
N LEU A 139 -6.03 18.24 -13.84
CA LEU A 139 -7.48 18.06 -13.99
C LEU A 139 -8.18 17.75 -12.66
N LEU A 140 -7.42 17.30 -11.65
CA LEU A 140 -7.95 16.81 -10.38
C LEU A 140 -7.89 17.86 -9.27
N SER A 141 -6.95 18.80 -9.35
CA SER A 141 -6.78 19.88 -8.36
C SER A 141 -8.01 20.81 -8.25
N GLY A 142 -8.81 20.92 -9.31
CA GLY A 142 -10.05 21.73 -9.34
C GLY A 142 -11.34 20.98 -8.98
N SER A 143 -11.38 19.66 -9.15
CA SER A 143 -12.60 18.86 -9.00
C SER A 143 -12.64 18.05 -7.69
N MET A 144 -11.50 17.57 -7.18
CA MET A 144 -11.47 16.80 -5.93
C MET A 144 -11.67 17.66 -4.67
N ARG A 145 -11.27 18.94 -4.69
CA ARG A 145 -11.56 19.88 -3.58
C ARG A 145 -13.06 20.05 -3.32
N ARG A 146 -13.92 19.83 -4.32
CA ARG A 146 -15.39 19.92 -4.20
C ARG A 146 -16.05 18.63 -3.74
N LEU A 147 -15.38 17.48 -3.83
CA LEU A 147 -15.92 16.19 -3.41
C LEU A 147 -15.51 15.79 -1.98
N MET A 148 -14.51 16.46 -1.41
CA MET A 148 -14.00 16.22 -0.05
C MET A 148 -14.20 17.42 0.90
N GLY A 149 -14.86 18.49 0.44
CA GLY A 149 -15.27 19.64 1.24
C GLY A 149 -16.70 19.50 1.74
#